data_AF-G5ADY7-F1
#
_entry.id   AF-G5ADY7-F1
#
_cell.length_a   1.000
_cell.length_b   1.000
_cell.length_c   1.000
_cell.angle_alpha   90.00
_cell.angle_beta   90.00
_cell.angle_gamma   90.00
#
_symmetry.space_group_name_H-M   'P 1'
#
loop_
_entity.id
_entity.type
_entity.pdbx_description
1 polymer ?
#
loop_
_entity_poly.entity_id
_entity_poly.type
_entity_poly.pdbx_seq_one_letter_code
_entity_poly.pdbx_strand_id
1 'polypeptide(L)'
;MLRRHSPEGSLFQVVKEYFHVFRTGWAVQEVGRKRRMGEQDQRQFLHSVMDPEVDVDNGLRGLDVMAEQILMYSTFIRFIRTTLQSYDIMVADNSVIIKTQATLRFQVSRNTIEMIFPHIIGDECLVSQLVGQEVEPPIGITVYFNSEGKCCKYQVELNFVEAFATIVKDPKKLEIMLGRALIADNCMFGVIDEPIQKNVEFAPVSWNMSEIDLWKS
;
A
#
# COMPACT_ATOMS: atom_id res chain seq x y z
N MET A 1 15.58 27.35 0.78
CA MET A 1 14.72 28.39 0.17
C MET A 1 13.87 27.74 -0.92
N LEU A 2 12.56 27.56 -0.71
CA LEU A 2 11.65 27.10 -1.77
C LEU A 2 11.42 28.25 -2.75
N ARG A 3 11.98 28.15 -3.97
CA ARG A 3 11.65 29.08 -5.05
C ARG A 3 10.21 28.81 -5.50
N ARG A 4 9.31 29.74 -5.26
CA ARG A 4 7.86 29.65 -5.54
C ARG A 4 7.48 29.52 -7.02
N HIS A 5 8.44 29.49 -7.94
CA HIS A 5 8.22 29.51 -9.39
C HIS A 5 9.06 28.49 -10.17
N SER A 6 9.70 27.53 -9.50
CA SER A 6 10.40 26.45 -10.21
C SER A 6 9.45 25.27 -10.46
N PRO A 7 9.60 24.50 -11.56
CA PRO A 7 8.76 23.34 -11.85
C PRO A 7 8.68 22.35 -10.67
N GLU A 8 9.77 22.21 -9.92
CA GLU A 8 9.84 21.37 -8.72
C GLU A 8 8.97 21.93 -7.59
N GLY A 9 8.95 23.26 -7.43
CA GLY A 9 8.09 23.95 -6.48
C GLY A 9 6.60 23.75 -6.80
N SER A 10 6.23 23.70 -8.09
CA SER A 10 4.86 23.39 -8.51
C SER A 10 4.50 21.91 -8.32
N LEU A 11 5.39 20.98 -8.64
CA LEU A 11 5.14 19.54 -8.43
C LEU A 11 5.03 19.21 -6.93
N PHE A 12 5.80 19.89 -6.09
CA PHE A 12 5.62 19.76 -4.64
C PHE A 12 4.27 20.33 -4.15
N GLN A 13 3.75 21.42 -4.75
CA GLN A 13 2.39 21.85 -4.42
C GLN A 13 1.35 20.80 -4.79
N VAL A 14 1.53 20.10 -5.92
CA VAL A 14 0.67 18.97 -6.30
C VAL A 14 0.70 17.87 -5.24
N VAL A 15 1.88 17.50 -4.74
CA VAL A 15 2.01 16.50 -3.65
C VAL A 15 1.34 17.00 -2.37
N LYS A 16 1.53 18.26 -1.98
CA LYS A 16 0.83 18.84 -0.81
C LYS A 16 -0.68 18.81 -0.97
N GLU A 17 -1.17 19.11 -2.17
CA GLU A 17 -2.60 19.07 -2.47
C GLU A 17 -3.11 17.62 -2.40
N TYR A 18 -2.35 16.63 -2.90
CA TYR A 18 -2.69 15.21 -2.74
C TYR A 18 -2.91 14.84 -1.25
N PHE A 19 -2.00 15.25 -0.36
CA PHE A 19 -2.17 15.04 1.08
C PHE A 19 -3.37 15.81 1.68
N HIS A 20 -3.79 16.92 1.07
CA HIS A 20 -4.98 17.65 1.48
C HIS A 20 -6.27 16.94 1.02
N VAL A 21 -6.33 16.60 -0.27
CA VAL A 21 -7.44 15.96 -0.97
C VAL A 21 -7.76 14.60 -0.37
N PHE A 22 -6.74 13.78 -0.11
CA PHE A 22 -6.89 12.41 0.40
C PHE A 22 -6.55 12.28 1.89
N ARG A 23 -6.48 13.40 2.61
CA ARG A 23 -6.15 13.43 4.04
C ARG A 23 -6.96 12.42 4.85
N THR A 24 -8.25 12.30 4.54
CA THR A 24 -9.19 11.40 5.22
C THR A 24 -9.71 10.32 4.29
N GLY A 25 -8.88 9.89 3.34
CA GLY A 25 -9.24 8.91 2.32
C GLY A 25 -10.22 9.43 1.27
N TRP A 26 -10.85 8.49 0.59
CA TRP A 26 -11.86 8.69 -0.43
C TRP A 26 -13.17 9.24 0.16
N ALA A 27 -13.83 10.09 -0.61
CA ALA A 27 -15.12 10.66 -0.34
C ALA A 27 -16.22 9.63 -0.56
N VAL A 28 -16.37 8.71 0.38
CA VAL A 28 -17.57 7.86 0.46
C VAL A 28 -18.75 8.74 0.88
N GLN A 29 -19.88 8.64 0.17
CA GLN A 29 -21.09 9.39 0.49
C GLN A 29 -21.58 9.05 1.90
N GLU A 30 -21.25 9.86 2.90
CA GLU A 30 -21.90 9.82 4.20
C GLU A 30 -23.13 10.74 4.18
N VAL A 31 -24.30 10.17 4.41
CA VAL A 31 -25.57 10.91 4.55
C VAL A 31 -25.40 11.93 5.69
N GLY A 32 -25.37 13.23 5.36
CA GLY A 32 -25.46 14.32 6.32
C GLY A 32 -24.20 15.14 6.61
N ARG A 33 -23.02 14.81 6.05
CA ARG A 33 -21.82 15.66 6.15
C ARG A 33 -21.39 16.19 4.78
N LYS A 34 -21.56 17.50 4.55
CA LYS A 34 -20.93 18.18 3.40
C LYS A 34 -19.41 18.14 3.57
N ARG A 35 -18.75 17.20 2.90
CA ARG A 35 -17.30 17.29 2.66
C ARG A 35 -17.03 18.48 1.74
N ARG A 36 -15.90 19.16 1.93
CA ARG A 36 -15.49 20.28 1.07
C ARG A 36 -15.15 19.84 -0.36
N MET A 37 -14.75 18.57 -0.51
CA MET A 37 -14.42 17.90 -1.76
C MET A 37 -15.26 16.63 -1.85
N GLY A 38 -15.96 16.45 -2.96
CA GLY A 38 -16.72 15.24 -3.25
C GLY A 38 -15.88 14.17 -3.96
N GLU A 39 -16.50 13.01 -4.18
CA GLU A 39 -15.91 11.90 -4.94
C GLU A 39 -15.47 12.32 -6.35
N GLN A 40 -16.31 13.09 -7.05
CA GLN A 40 -16.00 13.58 -8.40
C GLN A 40 -14.77 14.49 -8.41
N ASP A 41 -14.63 15.37 -7.41
CA ASP A 41 -13.47 16.27 -7.29
C ASP A 41 -12.18 15.48 -7.07
N GLN A 42 -12.24 14.46 -6.20
CA GLN A 42 -11.09 13.59 -5.94
C GLN A 42 -10.68 12.78 -7.18
N ARG A 43 -11.65 12.24 -7.92
CA ARG A 43 -11.38 11.51 -9.17
C ARG A 43 -10.80 12.43 -10.24
N GLN A 44 -11.36 13.63 -10.41
CA GLN A 44 -10.84 14.62 -11.34
C GLN A 44 -9.42 15.05 -10.97
N PHE A 45 -9.14 15.21 -9.68
CA PHE A 45 -7.80 15.51 -9.19
C PHE A 45 -6.81 14.40 -9.59
N LEU A 46 -7.11 13.12 -9.37
CA LEU A 46 -6.24 12.00 -9.79
C LEU A 46 -5.96 12.04 -11.29
N HIS A 47 -6.99 12.18 -12.13
CA HIS A 47 -6.82 12.30 -13.59
C HIS A 47 -5.94 13.50 -13.98
N SER A 48 -6.01 14.60 -13.22
CA SER A 48 -5.22 15.80 -13.51
C SER A 48 -3.73 15.65 -13.15
N VAL A 49 -3.37 14.81 -12.17
CA VAL A 49 -2.00 14.77 -11.63
C VAL A 49 -1.24 13.48 -11.94
N MET A 50 -1.93 12.37 -12.18
CA MET A 50 -1.30 11.07 -12.45
C MET A 50 -1.35 10.72 -13.93
N ASP A 51 -0.37 9.93 -14.33
CA ASP A 51 -0.33 9.26 -15.63
C ASP A 51 -1.44 8.20 -15.69
N PRO A 52 -2.15 8.05 -16.82
CA PRO A 52 -3.17 6.99 -16.97
C PRO A 52 -2.66 5.59 -16.64
N GLU A 53 -1.37 5.32 -16.89
CA GLU A 53 -0.69 4.05 -16.67
C GLU A 53 0.25 4.10 -15.44
N VAL A 54 -0.06 4.94 -14.45
CA VAL A 54 0.74 5.09 -13.22
C VAL A 54 1.07 3.74 -12.60
N ASP A 55 2.36 3.51 -12.35
CA ASP A 55 2.86 2.30 -11.71
C ASP A 55 2.72 2.42 -10.19
N VAL A 56 1.95 1.53 -9.56
CA VAL A 56 1.76 1.49 -8.09
C VAL A 56 2.52 0.34 -7.43
N ASP A 57 3.55 -0.16 -8.12
CA ASP A 57 4.41 -1.30 -7.76
C ASP A 57 3.70 -2.66 -7.78
N ASN A 58 4.48 -3.74 -7.64
CA ASN A 58 3.98 -5.12 -7.60
C ASN A 58 3.09 -5.51 -8.80
N GLY A 59 3.40 -4.97 -9.99
CA GLY A 59 2.67 -5.26 -11.23
C GLY A 59 1.32 -4.56 -11.37
N LEU A 60 0.91 -3.77 -10.37
CA LEU A 60 -0.31 -2.98 -10.41
C LEU A 60 -0.09 -1.67 -11.16
N ARG A 61 -0.99 -1.36 -12.09
CA ARG A 61 -0.92 -0.16 -12.93
C ARG A 61 -2.28 0.46 -13.17
N GLY A 62 -2.28 1.77 -13.27
CA GLY A 62 -3.39 2.55 -13.79
C GLY A 62 -4.14 3.36 -12.74
N LEU A 63 -4.83 4.38 -13.23
CA LEU A 63 -5.59 5.32 -12.41
C LEU A 63 -6.72 4.68 -11.62
N ASP A 64 -7.44 3.73 -12.22
CA ASP A 64 -8.56 3.05 -11.56
C ASP A 64 -8.04 2.20 -10.40
N VAL A 65 -6.90 1.52 -10.56
CA VAL A 65 -6.26 0.76 -9.47
C VAL A 65 -5.88 1.70 -8.34
N MET A 66 -5.27 2.85 -8.62
CA MET A 66 -4.95 3.83 -7.58
C MET A 66 -6.20 4.30 -6.82
N ALA A 67 -7.29 4.62 -7.53
CA ALA A 67 -8.53 5.05 -6.92
C ALA A 67 -9.15 3.95 -6.04
N GLU A 68 -9.14 2.70 -6.52
CA GLU A 68 -9.61 1.53 -5.78
C GLU A 68 -8.81 1.30 -4.50
N GLN A 69 -7.48 1.45 -4.52
CA GLN A 69 -6.64 1.32 -3.31
C GLN A 69 -7.00 2.35 -2.25
N ILE A 70 -7.17 3.63 -2.64
CA ILE A 70 -7.58 4.69 -1.71
C ILE A 70 -8.98 4.39 -1.15
N LEU A 71 -9.90 3.92 -2.00
CA LEU A 71 -11.25 3.54 -1.57
C LEU A 71 -11.22 2.38 -0.58
N MET A 72 -10.48 1.30 -0.87
CA MET A 72 -10.34 0.14 0.01
C MET A 72 -9.82 0.54 1.39
N TYR A 73 -8.76 1.34 1.47
CA TYR A 73 -8.31 1.89 2.75
C TYR A 73 -9.41 2.68 3.46
N SER A 74 -10.14 3.52 2.73
CA SER A 74 -11.22 4.34 3.30
C SER A 74 -12.39 3.54 3.85
N THR A 75 -12.57 2.31 3.35
CA THR A 75 -13.58 1.36 3.82
C THR A 75 -13.04 0.47 4.93
N PHE A 76 -11.81 -0.02 4.84
CA PHE A 76 -11.27 -1.05 5.72
C PHE A 76 -10.84 -0.50 7.08
N ILE A 77 -10.36 0.75 7.13
CA ILE A 77 -9.87 1.37 8.37
C ILE A 77 -10.72 2.58 8.77
N ARG A 78 -10.91 2.76 10.09
CA ARG A 78 -11.71 3.87 10.64
C ARG A 78 -10.83 5.06 10.98
N PHE A 79 -11.41 6.27 10.88
CA PHE A 79 -10.74 7.52 11.24
C PHE A 79 -9.39 7.74 10.55
N ILE A 80 -9.26 7.27 9.31
CA ILE A 80 -8.06 7.46 8.50
C ILE A 80 -7.69 8.95 8.44
N ARG A 81 -6.44 9.26 8.77
CA ARG A 81 -5.89 10.60 8.67
C ARG A 81 -4.41 10.58 8.35
N THR A 82 -4.05 11.07 7.17
CA THR A 82 -2.64 11.18 6.74
C THR A 82 -2.12 12.61 6.96
N THR A 83 -0.95 12.77 7.57
CA THR A 83 -0.34 14.09 7.84
C THR A 83 1.09 14.15 7.33
N LEU A 84 1.35 14.98 6.32
CA LEU A 84 2.69 15.24 5.81
C LEU A 84 3.57 15.91 6.89
N GLN A 85 4.74 15.35 7.14
CA GLN A 85 5.72 15.83 8.13
C GLN A 85 6.92 16.51 7.45
N SER A 86 7.54 15.80 6.50
CA SER A 86 8.71 16.29 5.77
C SER A 86 8.73 15.74 4.37
N TYR A 87 9.62 16.28 3.54
CA TYR A 87 9.81 15.85 2.16
C TYR A 87 11.22 16.17 1.69
N ASP A 88 11.63 15.46 0.65
CA ASP A 88 12.86 15.67 -0.09
C ASP A 88 12.56 15.65 -1.59
N ILE A 89 13.24 16.49 -2.36
CA ILE A 89 13.03 16.62 -3.80
C ILE A 89 14.35 16.32 -4.50
N MET A 90 14.33 15.30 -5.36
CA MET A 90 15.45 14.91 -6.20
C MET A 90 15.08 15.19 -7.65
N VAL A 91 15.95 15.94 -8.34
CA VAL A 91 15.77 16.31 -9.74
C VAL A 91 16.81 15.58 -10.58
N ALA A 92 16.36 14.87 -11.60
CA ALA A 92 17.18 14.35 -12.68
C ALA A 92 16.74 14.99 -14.00
N ASP A 93 17.55 14.82 -15.06
CA ASP A 93 17.41 15.57 -16.32
C ASP A 93 15.98 15.58 -16.88
N ASN A 94 15.24 14.47 -16.77
CA ASN A 94 13.87 14.32 -17.28
C ASN A 94 12.85 13.82 -16.24
N SER A 95 13.18 13.83 -14.95
CA SER A 95 12.27 13.33 -13.91
C SER A 95 12.46 14.03 -12.57
N VAL A 96 11.35 14.24 -11.87
CA VAL A 96 11.37 14.75 -10.48
C VAL A 96 10.84 13.68 -9.56
N ILE A 97 11.59 13.38 -8.51
CA ILE A 97 11.22 12.42 -7.47
C ILE A 97 10.98 13.20 -6.20
N ILE A 98 9.80 13.05 -5.62
CA ILE A 98 9.45 13.66 -4.33
C ILE A 98 9.25 12.54 -3.33
N LYS A 99 10.17 12.45 -2.36
CA LYS A 99 10.04 11.55 -1.21
C LYS A 99 9.35 12.31 -0.10
N THR A 100 8.39 11.69 0.56
CA THR A 100 7.68 12.30 1.68
C THR A 100 7.69 11.38 2.88
N GLN A 101 7.79 11.99 4.07
CA GLN A 101 7.51 11.33 5.33
C GLN A 101 6.21 11.91 5.87
N ALA A 102 5.28 11.03 6.19
CA ALA A 102 4.01 11.37 6.80
C ALA A 102 3.72 10.48 8.01
N THR A 103 2.66 10.80 8.74
CA THR A 103 2.02 9.89 9.70
C THR A 103 0.66 9.46 9.16
N LEU A 104 0.33 8.18 9.31
CA LEU A 104 -0.98 7.61 8.99
C LEU A 104 -1.67 7.24 10.30
N ARG A 105 -2.68 7.99 10.71
CA ARG A 105 -3.51 7.65 11.86
C ARG A 105 -4.73 6.86 11.42
N PHE A 106 -5.05 5.78 12.13
CA PHE A 106 -6.29 5.03 11.94
C PHE A 106 -6.65 4.22 13.19
N GLN A 107 -7.90 3.77 13.27
CA GLN A 107 -8.38 2.85 14.29
C GLN A 107 -8.65 1.48 13.67
N VAL A 108 -8.16 0.44 14.33
CA VAL A 108 -8.45 -0.95 13.96
C VAL A 108 -9.89 -1.27 14.34
N SER A 109 -10.67 -1.72 13.36
CA SER A 109 -12.05 -2.14 13.56
C SER A 109 -12.20 -3.63 13.27
N ARG A 110 -13.36 -4.22 13.62
CA ARG A 110 -13.65 -5.59 13.22
C ARG A 110 -13.63 -5.75 11.69
N ASN A 111 -14.13 -4.76 10.96
CA ASN A 111 -14.03 -4.71 9.49
C ASN A 111 -12.57 -4.69 9.00
N THR A 112 -11.66 -4.02 9.72
CA THR A 112 -10.22 -4.04 9.40
C THR A 112 -9.67 -5.45 9.52
N ILE A 113 -10.06 -6.20 10.56
CA ILE A 113 -9.63 -7.58 10.75
C ILE A 113 -10.22 -8.48 9.66
N GLU A 114 -11.52 -8.35 9.38
CA GLU A 114 -12.20 -9.12 8.32
C GLU A 114 -11.54 -8.92 6.94
N MET A 115 -11.16 -7.69 6.61
CA MET A 115 -10.63 -7.37 5.28
C MET A 115 -9.12 -7.53 5.14
N ILE A 116 -8.35 -7.32 6.21
CA ILE A 116 -6.86 -7.31 6.16
C ILE A 116 -6.25 -8.53 6.87
N PHE A 117 -6.86 -9.02 7.95
CA PHE A 117 -6.32 -10.14 8.73
C PHE A 117 -7.38 -11.25 8.97
N PRO A 118 -8.07 -11.73 7.92
CA PRO A 118 -9.21 -12.63 8.09
C PRO A 118 -8.84 -13.94 8.80
N HIS A 119 -7.60 -14.39 8.68
CA HIS A 119 -7.11 -15.62 9.31
C HIS A 119 -7.08 -15.57 10.84
N ILE A 120 -7.07 -14.39 11.45
CA ILE A 120 -7.09 -14.24 12.92
C ILE A 120 -8.50 -13.98 13.48
N ILE A 121 -9.53 -13.91 12.64
CA ILE A 121 -10.90 -13.56 13.10
C ILE A 121 -11.44 -14.54 14.15
N GLY A 122 -10.99 -15.79 14.12
CA GLY A 122 -11.37 -16.82 15.11
C GLY A 122 -10.58 -16.76 16.43
N ASP A 123 -9.50 -15.98 16.51
CA ASP A 123 -8.77 -15.74 17.76
C ASP A 123 -9.37 -14.53 18.48
N GLU A 124 -10.46 -14.75 19.21
CA GLU A 124 -11.16 -13.67 19.92
C GLU A 124 -10.28 -12.93 20.95
N CYS A 125 -9.22 -13.57 21.47
CA CYS A 125 -8.26 -12.90 22.34
C CYS A 125 -7.45 -11.86 21.56
N LEU A 126 -6.93 -12.23 20.39
CA LEU A 126 -6.19 -11.31 19.54
C LEU A 126 -7.11 -10.23 18.93
N VAL A 127 -8.31 -10.60 18.51
CA VAL A 127 -9.32 -9.67 17.98
C VAL A 127 -9.69 -8.62 19.03
N SER A 128 -10.00 -9.03 20.25
CA SER A 128 -10.34 -8.08 21.34
C SER A 128 -9.18 -7.18 21.73
N GLN A 129 -7.94 -7.64 21.59
CA GLN A 129 -6.74 -6.81 21.80
C GLN A 129 -6.57 -5.74 20.72
N LEU A 130 -6.96 -6.03 19.47
CA LEU A 130 -6.80 -5.14 18.32
C LEU A 130 -7.94 -4.13 18.17
N VAL A 131 -9.19 -4.59 18.29
CA VAL A 131 -10.37 -3.75 17.98
C VAL A 131 -10.42 -2.53 18.90
N GLY A 132 -10.58 -1.36 18.29
CA GLY A 132 -10.66 -0.08 18.99
C GLY A 132 -9.31 0.59 19.23
N GLN A 133 -8.19 -0.11 19.00
CA GLN A 133 -6.86 0.49 19.12
C GLN A 133 -6.61 1.49 18.00
N GLU A 134 -6.02 2.62 18.37
CA GLU A 134 -5.50 3.60 17.42
C GLU A 134 -4.04 3.30 17.10
N VAL A 135 -3.70 3.32 15.82
CA VAL A 135 -2.33 3.15 15.32
C VAL A 135 -1.96 4.43 14.57
N GLU A 136 -0.73 4.90 14.77
CA GLU A 136 -0.19 6.07 14.05
C GLU A 136 1.23 5.80 13.53
N PRO A 137 1.41 4.83 12.60
CA PRO A 137 2.72 4.58 12.03
C PRO A 137 3.23 5.75 11.18
N PRO A 138 4.57 5.96 11.15
CA PRO A 138 5.21 6.68 10.06
C PRO A 138 4.91 5.96 8.73
N ILE A 139 4.64 6.73 7.69
CA ILE A 139 4.43 6.23 6.33
C ILE A 139 5.30 7.04 5.35
N GLY A 140 6.03 6.34 4.50
CA GLY A 140 6.80 6.90 3.40
C GLY A 140 5.98 6.86 2.12
N ILE A 141 5.90 7.98 1.39
CA ILE A 141 5.31 8.01 0.04
C ILE A 141 6.31 8.65 -0.90
N THR A 142 6.69 7.93 -1.96
CA THR A 142 7.56 8.42 -3.03
C THR A 142 6.77 8.58 -4.31
N VAL A 143 6.80 9.79 -4.88
CA VAL A 143 6.07 10.17 -6.09
C VAL A 143 7.07 10.50 -7.18
N TYR A 144 6.96 9.82 -8.32
CA TYR A 144 7.82 10.00 -9.48
C TYR A 144 7.06 10.72 -10.58
N PHE A 145 7.59 11.86 -11.02
CA PHE A 145 7.02 12.66 -12.09
C PHE A 145 7.82 12.51 -13.38
N ASN A 146 7.11 12.31 -14.49
CA ASN A 146 7.67 12.30 -15.84
C ASN A 146 7.91 13.74 -16.35
N SER A 147 8.44 13.87 -17.57
CA SER A 147 8.71 15.16 -18.22
C SER A 147 7.46 16.02 -18.47
N GLU A 148 6.28 15.42 -18.48
CA GLU A 148 4.99 16.13 -18.61
C GLU A 148 4.45 16.61 -17.26
N GLY A 149 5.17 16.33 -16.16
CA GLY A 149 4.73 16.67 -14.81
C GLY A 149 3.63 15.77 -14.27
N LYS A 150 3.41 14.59 -14.89
CA LYS A 150 2.46 13.57 -14.42
C LYS A 150 3.14 12.56 -13.51
N CYS A 151 2.47 12.15 -12.45
CA CYS A 151 2.91 11.08 -11.57
C CYS A 151 2.85 9.74 -12.34
N CYS A 152 4.00 9.22 -12.74
CA CYS A 152 4.14 7.97 -13.50
C CYS A 152 4.44 6.76 -12.61
N LYS A 153 4.91 6.97 -11.38
CA LYS A 153 5.09 5.92 -10.38
C LYS A 153 4.79 6.44 -8.96
N TYR A 154 4.14 5.60 -8.16
CA TYR A 154 3.73 5.89 -6.79
C TYR A 154 4.10 4.72 -5.89
N GLN A 155 4.94 4.97 -4.87
CA GLN A 155 5.39 3.93 -3.94
C GLN A 155 5.04 4.33 -2.50
N VAL A 156 4.66 3.32 -1.72
CA VAL A 156 4.31 3.47 -0.30
C VAL A 156 5.13 2.48 0.51
N GLU A 157 5.65 2.95 1.64
CA GLU A 157 6.44 2.15 2.57
C GLU A 157 5.90 2.33 3.99
N LEU A 158 5.64 1.22 4.68
CA LEU A 158 5.15 1.20 6.06
C LEU A 158 5.70 -0.02 6.80
N ASN A 159 6.29 0.20 7.97
CA ASN A 159 6.75 -0.89 8.83
C ASN A 159 5.59 -1.46 9.67
N PHE A 160 4.87 -2.45 9.14
CA PHE A 160 3.73 -3.06 9.82
C PHE A 160 4.10 -3.69 11.16
N VAL A 161 5.29 -4.29 11.27
CA VAL A 161 5.78 -4.91 12.50
C VAL A 161 5.87 -3.87 13.61
N GLU A 162 6.53 -2.75 13.34
CA GLU A 162 6.68 -1.67 14.32
C GLU A 162 5.34 -1.02 14.66
N ALA A 163 4.48 -0.81 13.66
CA ALA A 163 3.13 -0.26 13.84
C ALA A 163 2.33 -1.08 14.85
N PHE A 164 2.31 -2.40 14.70
CA PHE A 164 1.49 -3.29 15.50
C PHE A 164 2.17 -3.86 16.74
N ALA A 165 3.49 -3.81 16.86
CA ALA A 165 4.22 -4.17 18.09
C ALA A 165 3.86 -3.26 19.28
N THR A 166 3.30 -2.08 19.01
CA THR A 166 2.72 -1.21 20.04
C THR A 166 1.48 -1.82 20.71
N ILE A 167 0.74 -2.68 20.00
CA ILE A 167 -0.49 -3.33 20.44
C ILE A 167 -0.25 -4.78 20.82
N VAL A 168 0.31 -5.57 19.90
CA VAL A 168 0.56 -7.01 20.05
C VAL A 168 1.99 -7.22 20.55
N LYS A 169 2.16 -7.34 21.87
CA LYS A 169 3.48 -7.43 22.53
C LYS A 169 4.18 -8.77 22.38
N ASP A 170 3.42 -9.84 22.09
CA ASP A 170 3.98 -11.16 21.84
C ASP A 170 4.47 -11.25 20.38
N PRO A 171 5.79 -11.37 20.14
CA PRO A 171 6.34 -11.42 18.79
C PRO A 171 5.78 -12.57 17.95
N LYS A 172 5.45 -13.72 18.57
CA LYS A 172 4.89 -14.87 17.85
C LYS A 172 3.47 -14.60 17.38
N LYS A 173 2.66 -13.93 18.20
CA LYS A 173 1.30 -13.52 17.81
C LYS A 173 1.35 -12.46 16.71
N LEU A 174 2.30 -11.54 16.79
CA LEU A 174 2.50 -10.52 15.76
C LEU A 174 2.91 -11.14 14.43
N GLU A 175 3.82 -12.11 14.44
CA GLU A 175 4.21 -12.89 13.26
C GLU A 175 3.02 -13.63 12.65
N ILE A 176 2.23 -14.34 13.47
CA ILE A 176 1.01 -15.04 13.01
C ILE A 176 0.01 -14.08 12.37
N MET A 177 -0.17 -12.88 12.96
CA MET A 177 -1.08 -11.86 12.45
C MET A 177 -0.62 -11.33 11.10
N LEU A 178 0.66 -10.99 10.95
CA LEU A 178 1.18 -10.37 9.72
C LEU A 178 1.45 -11.39 8.61
N GLY A 179 1.80 -12.64 8.95
CA GLY A 179 2.26 -13.64 7.99
C GLY A 179 1.22 -14.15 6.98
N ARG A 180 -0.07 -13.85 7.19
CA ARG A 180 -1.16 -14.16 6.24
C ARG A 180 -2.08 -12.97 6.01
N ALA A 181 -1.57 -11.76 6.26
CA ALA A 181 -2.31 -10.54 6.04
C ALA A 181 -2.60 -10.34 4.55
N LEU A 182 -3.79 -9.87 4.21
CA LEU A 182 -4.21 -9.59 2.85
C LEU A 182 -3.75 -8.20 2.36
N ILE A 183 -2.52 -7.84 2.68
CA ILE A 183 -1.88 -6.58 2.30
C ILE A 183 -0.42 -6.84 1.99
N ALA A 184 0.04 -6.34 0.84
CA ALA A 184 1.42 -6.50 0.42
C ALA A 184 2.35 -5.49 1.12
N ASP A 185 3.65 -5.73 0.99
CA ASP A 185 4.72 -4.87 1.52
C ASP A 185 4.69 -3.44 0.96
N ASN A 186 4.31 -3.28 -0.30
CA ASN A 186 4.04 -1.98 -0.94
C ASN A 186 2.73 -1.31 -0.49
N CYS A 187 2.09 -1.84 0.55
CA CYS A 187 0.82 -1.34 1.10
C CYS A 187 -0.36 -1.43 0.12
N MET A 188 -0.32 -2.31 -0.88
CA MET A 188 -1.44 -2.50 -1.80
C MET A 188 -2.23 -3.78 -1.48
N PHE A 189 -3.54 -3.70 -1.66
CA PHE A 189 -4.45 -4.84 -1.61
C PHE A 189 -4.52 -5.53 -2.97
N GLY A 190 -4.83 -6.83 -3.00
CA GLY A 190 -5.02 -7.59 -4.25
C GLY A 190 -3.73 -8.12 -4.89
N VAL A 191 -2.55 -7.78 -4.34
CA VAL A 191 -1.27 -8.43 -4.66
C VAL A 191 -1.08 -9.59 -3.69
N ILE A 192 -1.81 -10.68 -3.89
CA ILE A 192 -1.60 -11.91 -3.11
C ILE A 192 -1.52 -13.07 -4.08
N ASP A 193 -0.55 -12.96 -4.98
CA ASP A 193 0.13 -14.15 -5.46
C ASP A 193 1.31 -14.36 -4.52
N GLU A 194 1.11 -15.10 -3.43
CA GLU A 194 2.25 -15.85 -2.90
C GLU A 194 2.77 -16.69 -4.07
N PRO A 195 4.06 -16.64 -4.44
CA PRO A 195 4.61 -17.75 -5.16
C PRO A 195 4.47 -18.93 -4.20
N ILE A 196 3.45 -19.77 -4.41
CA ILE A 196 3.48 -21.14 -3.94
C ILE A 196 4.87 -21.62 -4.34
N GLN A 197 5.70 -21.88 -3.34
CA GLN A 197 6.93 -22.62 -3.53
C GLN A 197 6.47 -23.86 -4.28
N LYS A 198 6.69 -23.89 -5.60
CA LYS A 198 6.40 -25.08 -6.39
C LYS A 198 7.25 -26.13 -5.70
N ASN A 199 6.57 -27.02 -4.97
CA ASN A 199 7.15 -28.28 -4.57
C ASN A 199 7.87 -28.75 -5.81
N VAL A 200 9.19 -28.88 -5.70
CA VAL A 200 10.01 -29.45 -6.76
C VAL A 200 9.40 -30.82 -6.96
N GLU A 201 8.59 -30.96 -8.01
CA GLU A 201 8.18 -32.26 -8.50
C GLU A 201 9.49 -32.96 -8.82
N PHE A 202 9.83 -33.94 -7.99
CA PHE A 202 10.82 -34.93 -8.37
C PHE A 202 10.29 -35.55 -9.66
N ALA A 203 10.91 -35.18 -10.78
CA ALA A 203 10.66 -35.86 -12.03
C ALA A 203 10.84 -37.37 -11.78
N PRO A 204 9.89 -38.23 -12.18
CA PRO A 204 10.12 -39.65 -12.10
C PRO A 204 11.33 -39.95 -12.99
N VAL A 205 12.41 -40.42 -12.37
CA VAL A 205 13.56 -40.96 -13.10
C VAL A 205 13.01 -42.10 -13.94
N SER A 206 12.91 -41.87 -15.25
CA SER A 206 12.65 -42.93 -16.20
C SER A 206 13.90 -43.77 -16.27
N TRP A 207 13.87 -44.92 -15.59
CA TRP A 207 14.89 -45.94 -15.74
C TRP A 207 14.78 -46.49 -17.17
N ASN A 208 15.72 -46.11 -18.02
CA ASN A 208 15.88 -46.73 -19.32
C ASN A 208 16.40 -48.16 -19.09
N MET A 209 15.51 -49.16 -19.21
CA MET A 209 15.83 -50.59 -19.03
C MET A 209 16.71 -51.19 -20.14
N SER A 210 17.44 -50.37 -20.92
CA SER A 210 18.37 -50.84 -21.96
C SER A 210 19.85 -50.81 -21.55
N GLU A 211 20.19 -50.42 -20.31
CA GLU A 211 21.58 -50.42 -19.82
C GLU A 211 21.89 -51.44 -18.70
N ILE A 212 21.00 -52.40 -18.41
CA ILE A 212 21.19 -53.43 -17.36
C ILE A 212 21.73 -54.75 -17.92
N ASP A 213 22.62 -54.73 -18.92
CA ASP A 213 23.23 -55.96 -19.46
C ASP A 213 24.77 -55.95 -19.51
N LEU A 214 25.44 -55.08 -18.74
CA LEU A 214 26.91 -55.03 -18.71
C LEU A 214 27.59 -55.58 -17.44
N TRP A 215 26.89 -56.35 -16.60
CA TRP A 215 27.51 -57.00 -15.43
C TRP A 215 27.11 -58.48 -15.23
N LYS A 216 27.22 -59.27 -16.30
CA LYS A 216 27.37 -60.74 -16.20
C LYS A 216 28.61 -61.19 -16.96
N SER A 217 29.76 -61.08 -16.30
CA SER A 217 30.95 -61.95 -16.47
C SER A 217 31.84 -61.82 -15.25
#